data_AF-A0A933ZNL0-F1
#
_entry.id   AF-A0A933ZNL0-F1
#
_cell.length_a   1.000
_cell.length_b   1.000
_cell.length_c   1.000
_cell.angle_alpha   90.00
_cell.angle_beta   90.00
_cell.angle_gamma   90.00
#
_symmetry.space_group_name_H-M   'P 1'
#
loop_
_entity.id
_entity.type
_entity.pdbx_description
1 polymer ?
#
loop_
_entity_poly.entity_id
_entity_poly.type
_entity_poly.pdbx_seq_one_letter_code
_entity_poly.pdbx_strand_id
1 'polypeptide(L)'
;MILHVDGPIDPALARSARSALGWRGRVFVVAPIASLPRTLLSLSASGLQAKRLVMPDPGQADALVVAVQGRPGGLVVDRLSLC
;
A
#
# COMPACT_ATOMS: atom_id res chain seq x y z
N MET A 1 -10.89 -0.26 -1.24
CA MET A 1 -10.79 -1.40 -0.31
C MET A 1 -9.63 -1.16 0.64
N ILE A 2 -9.80 -1.43 1.94
CA ILE A 2 -8.77 -1.19 2.97
C ILE A 2 -8.28 -2.54 3.49
N LEU A 3 -6.96 -2.69 3.62
CA LEU A 3 -6.27 -3.87 4.15
C LEU A 3 -5.38 -3.43 5.30
N HIS A 4 -5.56 -4.01 6.48
CA HIS A 4 -4.65 -3.87 7.61
C HIS A 4 -3.80 -5.14 7.67
N VAL A 5 -2.48 -4.98 7.73
CA VAL A 5 -1.54 -6.10 7.80
C VAL A 5 -0.55 -5.85 8.92
N ASP A 6 -0.30 -6.86 9.75
CA ASP A 6 0.67 -6.78 10.87
C ASP A 6 2.13 -6.98 10.40
N GLY A 7 2.33 -7.10 9.09
CA GLY A 7 3.61 -7.38 8.45
C GLY A 7 3.55 -7.16 6.94
N PRO A 8 4.45 -7.79 6.16
CA PRO A 8 4.41 -7.68 4.70
C PRO A 8 3.08 -8.21 4.16
N ILE A 9 2.48 -7.50 3.20
CA ILE A 9 1.28 -8.02 2.56
C ILE A 9 1.57 -9.35 1.84
N ASP A 10 0.71 -10.34 2.08
CA ASP A 10 0.73 -11.62 1.37
C ASP A 10 0.40 -11.39 -0.12
N PRO A 11 1.26 -11.86 -1.06
CA PRO A 11 0.96 -11.83 -2.49
C PRO A 11 -0.38 -12.47 -2.88
N ALA A 12 -0.87 -13.49 -2.16
CA ALA A 12 -2.20 -14.05 -2.41
C ALA A 12 -3.31 -13.04 -2.08
N LEU A 13 -3.22 -12.37 -0.94
CA LEU A 13 -4.14 -11.32 -0.54
C LEU A 13 -4.10 -10.15 -1.53
N ALA A 14 -2.91 -9.72 -1.96
CA ALA A 14 -2.75 -8.66 -2.95
C ALA A 14 -3.35 -9.01 -4.33
N ARG A 15 -3.29 -10.28 -4.75
CA ARG A 15 -3.94 -10.75 -5.98
C ARG A 15 -5.47 -10.75 -5.85
N SER A 16 -6.01 -11.26 -4.75
CA SER A 16 -7.45 -11.25 -4.46
C SER A 16 -7.98 -9.82 -4.38
N ALA A 17 -7.22 -8.95 -3.73
CA ALA A 17 -7.45 -7.52 -3.67
C ALA A 17 -7.58 -6.92 -5.08
N ARG A 18 -6.61 -7.20 -5.96
CA ARG A 18 -6.64 -6.74 -7.35
C ARG A 18 -7.87 -7.23 -8.10
N SER A 19 -8.23 -8.52 -8.00
CA SER A 19 -9.39 -9.07 -8.72
C SER A 19 -10.72 -8.49 -8.26
N ALA A 20 -10.81 -8.02 -7.02
CA ALA A 20 -12.00 -7.39 -6.46
C ALA A 20 -12.13 -5.89 -6.83
N LEU A 21 -11.12 -5.28 -7.45
CA LEU A 21 -11.17 -3.86 -7.82
C LEU A 21 -11.94 -3.66 -9.13
N GLY A 22 -12.90 -2.73 -9.10
CA GLY A 22 -13.51 -2.19 -10.31
C GLY A 22 -12.60 -1.22 -11.06
N TRP A 23 -13.10 -0.65 -12.16
CA TRP A 23 -12.41 0.36 -12.96
C TRP A 23 -11.96 1.53 -12.09
N ARG A 24 -10.65 1.86 -12.12
CA ARG A 24 -9.99 2.90 -11.28
C ARG A 24 -10.07 2.65 -9.76
N GLY A 25 -10.31 1.40 -9.35
CA GLY A 25 -10.31 1.00 -7.96
C GLY A 25 -8.96 1.23 -7.28
N ARG A 26 -9.02 1.47 -5.96
CA ARG A 26 -7.85 1.70 -5.09
C ARG A 26 -7.83 0.71 -3.93
N VAL A 27 -6.63 0.23 -3.62
CA VAL A 27 -6.32 -0.51 -2.40
C VAL A 27 -5.58 0.43 -1.46
N PHE A 28 -6.07 0.52 -0.24
CA PHE A 28 -5.45 1.21 0.87
C PHE A 28 -4.84 0.13 1.76
N VAL A 29 -3.53 0.12 1.93
CA VAL A 29 -2.81 -0.86 2.74
C VAL A 29 -2.19 -0.13 3.91
N VAL A 30 -2.62 -0.46 5.12
CA VAL A 30 -1.97 -0.02 6.36
C VAL A 30 -1.00 -1.11 6.77
N ALA A 31 0.29 -0.78 6.79
CA ALA A 31 1.35 -1.74 7.07
C ALA A 31 2.45 -1.12 7.96
N PRO A 32 3.12 -1.91 8.80
CA PRO A 32 4.25 -1.44 9.59
C PRO A 32 5.35 -0.88 8.71
N ILE A 33 5.95 0.23 9.14
CA ILE A 33 7.06 0.91 8.44
C ILE A 33 8.20 -0.07 8.16
N ALA A 34 8.53 -0.94 9.12
CA ALA A 34 9.58 -1.95 8.99
C ALA A 34 9.33 -2.94 7.84
N SER A 35 8.06 -3.13 7.45
CA SER A 35 7.63 -4.06 6.40
C SER A 35 7.39 -3.41 5.04
N LEU A 36 7.39 -2.06 4.96
CA LEU A 36 7.05 -1.30 3.77
C LEU A 36 7.80 -1.74 2.50
N PRO A 37 9.13 -1.93 2.52
CA PRO A 37 9.85 -2.33 1.30
C PRO A 37 9.31 -3.65 0.72
N ARG A 38 9.06 -4.65 1.58
CA ARG A 38 8.48 -5.93 1.16
C ARG A 38 7.04 -5.78 0.70
N THR A 39 6.25 -4.97 1.40
CA THR A 39 4.86 -4.68 1.01
C THR A 39 4.77 -4.05 -0.38
N LEU A 40 5.61 -3.06 -0.69
CA LEU A 40 5.67 -2.44 -2.01
C LEU A 40 6.06 -3.42 -3.12
N LEU A 41 7.02 -4.32 -2.84
CA LEU A 41 7.42 -5.39 -3.77
C LEU A 41 6.27 -6.38 -4.01
N SER A 42 5.60 -6.86 -2.95
CA SER A 42 4.46 -7.78 -3.05
C SER A 42 3.31 -7.18 -3.85
N LEU A 43 3.01 -5.89 -3.64
CA LEU A 43 2.00 -5.17 -4.43
C LEU A 43 2.37 -5.14 -5.91
N SER A 44 3.59 -4.72 -6.23
CA SER A 44 4.07 -4.63 -7.61
C SER A 44 4.03 -5.99 -8.32
N ALA A 45 4.53 -7.04 -7.67
CA ALA A 45 4.48 -8.41 -8.16
C ALA A 45 3.05 -8.92 -8.41
N SER A 46 2.08 -8.39 -7.67
CA SER A 46 0.67 -8.73 -7.81
C SER A 46 -0.09 -7.88 -8.82
N GLY A 47 0.59 -6.96 -9.52
CA GLY A 47 0.00 -6.05 -10.50
C GLY A 47 -0.68 -4.82 -9.89
N LEU A 48 -0.40 -4.52 -8.63
CA LEU A 48 -0.82 -3.32 -7.92
C LEU A 48 0.36 -2.35 -7.81
N GLN A 49 0.15 -1.10 -8.20
CA GLN A 49 1.20 -0.09 -8.24
C GLN A 49 0.92 0.95 -7.17
N ALA A 50 1.83 1.08 -6.22
CA ALA A 50 1.78 2.14 -5.21
C ALA A 50 1.91 3.51 -5.89
N LYS A 51 0.99 4.42 -5.59
CA LYS A 51 0.97 5.80 -6.14
C LYS A 51 1.14 6.85 -5.06
N ARG A 52 0.74 6.53 -3.83
CA ARG A 52 0.90 7.39 -2.66
C ARG A 52 1.30 6.54 -1.46
N LEU A 53 2.27 7.02 -0.70
CA LEU A 53 2.68 6.50 0.59
C LEU A 53 2.53 7.66 1.58
N VAL A 54 1.78 7.45 2.65
CA VAL A 54 1.63 8.40 3.74
C VAL A 54 2.42 7.85 4.92
N MET A 55 3.51 8.53 5.22
CA MET A 55 4.33 8.27 6.39
C MET A 55 3.69 8.92 7.60
N PRO A 56 3.59 8.20 8.73
CA PRO A 56 2.99 8.77 9.93
C PRO A 56 4.00 9.65 10.68
N ASP A 57 3.54 10.29 11.75
CA ASP A 57 4.38 11.05 12.65
C ASP A 57 5.41 10.17 13.40
N PRO A 58 6.53 10.75 13.86
CA PRO A 58 7.50 10.04 14.69
C PRO A 58 6.84 9.40 15.92
N GLY A 59 6.99 8.08 16.07
CA GLY A 59 6.40 7.31 17.17
C GLY A 59 5.22 6.43 16.77
N GLN A 60 4.66 6.62 15.58
CA GLN A 60 3.67 5.70 15.00
C GLN A 60 4.37 4.64 14.14
N ALA A 61 3.88 3.40 14.24
CA ALA A 61 4.52 2.25 13.61
C ALA A 61 4.03 1.97 12.18
N ASP A 62 2.85 2.47 11.80
CA ASP A 62 2.14 2.07 10.58
C ASP A 62 2.06 3.19 9.56
N ALA A 63 2.30 2.85 8.30
CA ALA A 63 2.16 3.74 7.17
C ALA A 63 1.03 3.29 6.26
N LEU A 64 0.44 4.24 5.54
CA LEU A 64 -0.63 3.98 4.59
C LEU A 64 -0.09 4.01 3.16
N VAL A 65 -0.25 2.92 2.42
CA VAL A 65 0.05 2.81 0.99
C VAL A 65 -1.25 2.83 0.20
N VAL A 66 -1.35 3.71 -0.79
CA VAL A 66 -2.43 3.71 -1.77
C VAL A 66 -1.91 3.11 -3.07
N ALA A 67 -2.45 1.94 -3.43
CA ALA A 67 -2.11 1.23 -4.65
C ALA A 67 -3.30 1.15 -5.61
N VAL A 68 -3.01 1.13 -6.90
CA VAL A 68 -4.00 1.00 -7.97
C VAL A 68 -3.61 -0.11 -8.92
N GLN A 69 -4.59 -0.72 -9.59
CA GLN A 69 -4.27 -1.60 -10.71
C GLN A 69 -3.73 -0.78 -11.88
N GLY A 70 -2.59 -1.18 -12.45
CA GLY A 70 -2.07 -0.51 -13.64
C GLY A 70 -0.56 -0.58 -13.79
N ARG A 71 -0.02 0.40 -14.53
CA ARG A 71 1.39 0.46 -14.90
C ARG A 71 2.27 1.14 -13.84
N PRO A 72 3.56 0.76 -13.77
CA PRO A 72 4.56 1.45 -12.97
C PRO A 72 4.54 2.96 -13.24
N GLY A 73 4.86 3.76 -12.23
CA GLY A 73 4.96 5.21 -12.35
C GLY A 73 5.51 5.80 -11.06
N GLY A 74 5.37 7.12 -10.89
CA GLY A 74 5.83 7.81 -9.69
C GLY A 74 5.10 7.35 -8.41
N LEU A 75 5.84 7.37 -7.30
CA LEU A 75 5.34 7.22 -5.94
C LEU A 75 5.42 8.59 -5.27
N VAL A 76 4.28 9.12 -4.83
CA VAL A 76 4.23 10.31 -3.97
C VAL A 76 4.41 9.87 -2.53
N VAL A 77 5.33 10.51 -1.79
CA VAL A 77 5.52 10.25 -0.36
C VAL A 77 5.13 11.50 0.39
N ASP A 78 4.04 11.39 1.15
CA ASP A 78 3.52 12.46 2.00
C ASP A 78 3.81 12.14 3.46
N ARG A 79 3.95 13.17 4.30
CA ARG A 79 3.89 13.03 5.75
C ARG A 79 2.55 13.56 6.23
N LEU A 80 1.86 12.77 7.05
CA LEU A 80 0.69 13.25 7.76
C LEU A 80 1.14 13.66 9.16
N SER A 81 1.15 14.97 9.41
CA SER A 81 1.32 15.50 10.76
C SER A 81 -0.05 15.90 11.30
N LEU A 82 -0.52 15.15 12.30
CA LEU A 82 -1.72 15.52 13.04
C LEU A 82 -1.27 16.43 14.19
N CYS A 83 -1.52 17.73 14.02
CA CYS A 83 -1.26 18.75 15.04
C CYS A 83 -2.09 18.54 16.31
#